data_AF-A0A7K0Q280-F1
#
_entry.id   AF-A0A7K0Q280-F1
#
_cell.length_a   1.000
_cell.length_b   1.000
_cell.length_c   1.000
_cell.angle_alpha   90.00
_cell.angle_beta   90.00
_cell.angle_gamma   90.00
#
_symmetry.space_group_name_H-M   'P 1'
#
loop_
_entity.id
_entity.type
_entity.pdbx_description
1 polymer ?
#
loop_
_entity_poly.entity_id
_entity_poly.type
_entity_poly.pdbx_seq_one_letter_code
_entity_poly.pdbx_strand_id
1 'polypeptide(L)'
;MQRAATGLATVCLRLAGRGAGLRVVLLVGAGGNGGDALWAGSFLARRGAAVTALLLDPDRAHPAGLAGLRRAGGRVVRDVAAAGLDRADLVLDGITGISGRGGLRPAAADAVSRAVAGPGLLVAVDVPSGVDADTGAVAGEAFPAQHTVTFGAVKPGLVVGRGR
;
A
#
# COMPACT_ATOMS: atom_id res chain seq x y z
N MET A 1 1.64 13.62 6.82
CA MET A 1 1.01 12.71 5.84
C MET A 1 1.27 13.15 4.41
N GLN A 2 0.68 14.25 3.90
CA GLN A 2 0.78 14.58 2.47
C GLN A 2 2.21 14.67 1.87
N ARG A 3 3.20 15.21 2.61
CA ARG A 3 4.61 15.23 2.14
C ARG A 3 5.19 13.84 1.92
N ALA A 4 5.00 12.92 2.88
CA ALA A 4 5.44 11.53 2.78
C ALA A 4 4.74 10.83 1.60
N ALA A 5 3.43 11.02 1.49
CA ALA A 5 2.62 10.48 0.39
C ALA A 5 3.01 11.02 -1.00
N THR A 6 3.45 12.29 -1.11
CA THR A 6 4.00 12.81 -2.38
C THR A 6 5.33 12.14 -2.73
N GLY A 7 6.19 11.91 -1.74
CA GLY A 7 7.44 11.15 -1.93
C GLY A 7 7.17 9.72 -2.40
N LEU A 8 6.24 9.03 -1.74
CA LEU A 8 5.76 7.69 -2.12
C LEU A 8 5.26 7.67 -3.57
N ALA A 9 4.34 8.56 -3.94
CA ALA A 9 3.81 8.64 -5.31
C ALA A 9 4.93 8.91 -6.34
N THR A 10 5.91 9.75 -6.00
CA THR A 10 7.05 10.06 -6.88
C THR A 10 7.92 8.83 -7.11
N VAL A 11 8.21 8.05 -6.07
CA VAL A 11 8.96 6.80 -6.20
C VAL A 11 8.17 5.78 -7.00
N CYS A 12 6.87 5.62 -6.74
CA CYS A 12 6.00 4.73 -7.51
C CYS A 12 5.99 5.04 -9.01
N LEU A 13 5.92 6.32 -9.40
CA LEU A 13 5.99 6.73 -10.80
C LEU A 13 7.34 6.41 -11.45
N ARG A 14 8.45 6.56 -10.68
CA ARG A 14 9.79 6.21 -11.16
C ARG A 14 9.93 4.70 -11.37
N LEU A 15 9.49 3.90 -10.40
CA LEU A 15 9.53 2.44 -10.47
C LEU A 15 8.68 1.91 -11.64
N ALA A 16 7.50 2.50 -11.85
CA ALA A 16 6.61 2.10 -12.93
C ALA A 16 7.09 2.57 -14.33
N GLY A 17 8.04 3.50 -14.41
CA GLY A 17 8.59 4.05 -15.66
C GLY A 17 7.60 4.87 -16.50
N ARG A 18 6.36 5.06 -16.04
CA ARG A 18 5.29 5.80 -16.72
C ARG A 18 4.29 6.37 -15.71
N GLY A 19 3.47 7.33 -16.13
CA GLY A 19 2.45 7.95 -15.27
C GLY A 19 1.00 7.66 -15.69
N ALA A 20 0.67 7.95 -16.94
CA ALA A 20 -0.68 7.75 -17.46
C ALA A 20 -0.94 6.27 -17.80
N GLY A 21 -2.18 5.82 -17.60
CA GLY A 21 -2.63 4.47 -17.95
C GLY A 21 -2.20 3.37 -16.97
N LEU A 22 -1.49 3.71 -15.89
CA LEU A 22 -1.18 2.75 -14.82
C LEU A 22 -2.43 2.32 -14.07
N ARG A 23 -2.56 1.02 -13.84
CA ARG A 23 -3.57 0.45 -12.94
C ARG A 23 -2.92 0.23 -11.59
N VAL A 24 -3.35 1.02 -10.61
CA VAL A 24 -2.78 1.00 -9.26
C VAL A 24 -3.82 0.50 -8.28
N VAL A 25 -3.47 -0.50 -7.49
CA VAL A 25 -4.30 -0.97 -6.38
C VAL A 25 -3.66 -0.58 -5.05
N LEU A 26 -4.45 0.00 -4.15
CA LEU A 26 -4.03 0.32 -2.79
C LEU A 26 -4.69 -0.68 -1.84
N LEU A 27 -3.90 -1.40 -1.05
CA LEU A 27 -4.39 -2.20 0.07
C LEU A 27 -4.40 -1.30 1.30
N VAL A 28 -5.60 -0.91 1.76
CA VAL A 28 -5.75 0.17 2.75
C VAL A 28 -6.26 -0.39 4.07
N GLY A 29 -5.43 -0.29 5.11
CA GLY A 29 -5.83 -0.57 6.49
C GLY A 29 -6.30 0.68 7.25
N ALA A 30 -6.54 0.49 8.55
CA ALA A 30 -7.10 1.50 9.45
C ALA A 30 -6.11 2.58 9.95
N GLY A 31 -4.82 2.42 9.66
CA GLY A 31 -3.74 3.22 10.26
C GLY A 31 -3.23 4.38 9.41
N GLY A 32 -2.15 5.02 9.89
CA GLY A 32 -1.45 6.10 9.18
C GLY A 32 -0.99 5.70 7.78
N ASN A 33 -0.47 4.47 7.62
CA ASN A 33 -0.03 3.96 6.31
C ASN A 33 -1.17 3.83 5.30
N GLY A 34 -2.38 3.48 5.76
CA GLY A 34 -3.57 3.51 4.90
C GLY A 34 -3.87 4.93 4.42
N GLY A 35 -3.69 5.93 5.30
CA GLY A 35 -3.78 7.34 4.94
C GLY A 35 -2.71 7.81 3.95
N ASP A 36 -1.45 7.40 4.14
CA ASP A 36 -0.35 7.72 3.21
C ASP A 36 -0.56 7.07 1.84
N ALA A 37 -0.99 5.80 1.80
CA ALA A 37 -1.36 5.11 0.57
C ALA A 37 -2.51 5.82 -0.17
N LEU A 38 -3.57 6.22 0.54
CA LEU A 38 -4.70 6.96 -0.04
C LEU A 38 -4.28 8.32 -0.62
N TRP A 39 -3.43 9.07 0.10
CA TRP A 39 -2.89 10.33 -0.42
C TRP A 39 -1.98 10.11 -1.63
N ALA A 40 -1.11 9.09 -1.60
CA ALA A 40 -0.27 8.74 -2.73
C ALA A 40 -1.13 8.37 -3.95
N GLY A 41 -2.17 7.55 -3.75
CA GLY A 41 -3.17 7.23 -4.76
C GLY A 41 -3.87 8.46 -5.34
N SER A 42 -4.23 9.44 -4.50
CA SER A 42 -4.79 10.71 -4.97
C SER A 42 -3.83 11.47 -5.90
N PHE A 43 -2.52 11.46 -5.61
CA PHE A 43 -1.52 12.07 -6.49
C PHE A 43 -1.31 11.28 -7.79
N LEU A 44 -1.28 9.95 -7.72
CA LEU A 44 -1.16 9.07 -8.88
C LEU A 44 -2.38 9.22 -9.81
N ALA A 45 -3.58 9.27 -9.26
CA ALA A 45 -4.81 9.48 -10.03
C ALA A 45 -4.79 10.81 -10.79
N ARG A 46 -4.35 11.90 -10.14
CA ARG A 46 -4.14 13.21 -10.81
C ARG A 46 -3.09 13.19 -11.92
N ARG A 47 -2.23 12.18 -11.96
CA ARG A 47 -1.22 11.95 -13.02
C ARG A 47 -1.71 10.99 -14.10
N GLY A 48 -2.99 10.61 -14.08
CA GLY A 48 -3.62 9.77 -15.12
C GLY A 48 -3.58 8.27 -14.84
N ALA A 49 -3.24 7.86 -13.61
CA ALA A 49 -3.37 6.46 -13.20
C ALA A 49 -4.83 6.10 -12.86
N ALA A 50 -5.27 4.90 -13.22
CA ALA A 50 -6.50 4.29 -12.75
C ALA A 50 -6.26 3.68 -11.35
N VAL A 51 -6.65 4.40 -10.30
CA VAL A 51 -6.39 3.99 -8.91
C VAL A 51 -7.63 3.38 -8.27
N THR A 52 -7.49 2.18 -7.70
CA THR A 52 -8.52 1.51 -6.89
C THR A 52 -8.01 1.27 -5.47
N ALA A 53 -8.71 1.78 -4.47
CA ALA A 53 -8.45 1.48 -3.06
C ALA A 53 -9.35 0.33 -2.58
N LEU A 54 -8.74 -0.77 -2.15
CA LEU A 54 -9.41 -1.83 -1.40
C LEU A 54 -9.33 -1.50 0.10
N LEU A 55 -10.47 -1.20 0.72
CA LEU A 55 -10.55 -0.94 2.15
C LEU A 55 -10.72 -2.25 2.92
N LEU A 56 -9.73 -2.61 3.73
CA LEU A 56 -9.76 -3.81 4.58
C LEU A 56 -10.56 -3.58 5.87
N ASP A 57 -10.68 -2.32 6.29
CA ASP A 57 -11.53 -1.86 7.39
C ASP A 57 -12.18 -0.53 6.99
N PRO A 58 -13.37 -0.57 6.34
CA PRO A 58 -13.98 0.62 5.76
C PRO A 58 -14.34 1.72 6.76
N ASP A 59 -14.67 1.34 8.00
CA ASP A 59 -15.15 2.26 9.03
C ASP A 59 -13.98 3.01 9.70
N ARG A 60 -12.76 2.50 9.54
CA ARG A 60 -11.54 3.09 10.11
C ARG A 60 -10.57 3.63 9.07
N ALA A 61 -10.93 3.61 7.79
CA ALA A 61 -10.12 4.18 6.73
C ALA A 61 -9.91 5.70 6.93
N HIS A 62 -8.70 6.20 6.64
CA HIS A 62 -8.34 7.60 6.87
C HIS A 62 -9.26 8.58 6.09
N PRO A 63 -10.14 9.35 6.76
CA PRO A 63 -11.25 10.04 6.09
C PRO A 63 -10.81 11.07 5.05
N ALA A 64 -9.82 11.91 5.40
CA ALA A 64 -9.32 12.96 4.52
C ALA A 64 -8.58 12.37 3.30
N GLY A 65 -7.89 11.24 3.47
CA GLY A 65 -7.21 10.53 2.38
C GLY A 65 -8.21 9.93 1.42
N LEU A 66 -9.27 9.31 1.94
CA LEU A 66 -10.36 8.71 1.16
C LEU A 66 -11.09 9.76 0.34
N ALA A 67 -11.44 10.90 0.96
CA ALA A 67 -12.02 12.04 0.25
C ALA A 67 -11.07 12.62 -0.81
N GLY A 68 -9.76 12.67 -0.51
CA GLY A 68 -8.70 13.04 -1.44
C GLY A 68 -8.66 12.15 -2.68
N LEU A 69 -8.68 10.84 -2.50
CA LEU A 69 -8.66 9.86 -3.59
C LEU A 69 -9.92 9.96 -4.46
N ARG A 70 -11.11 10.01 -3.84
CA ARG A 70 -12.39 10.13 -4.56
C ARG A 70 -12.45 11.38 -5.43
N ARG A 71 -12.03 12.53 -4.89
CA ARG A 71 -11.98 13.80 -5.65
C ARG A 71 -11.00 13.74 -6.83
N ALA A 72 -9.96 12.91 -6.74
CA ALA A 72 -9.01 12.68 -7.82
C ALA A 72 -9.50 11.65 -8.86
N GLY A 73 -10.73 11.13 -8.72
CA GLY A 73 -11.30 10.13 -9.64
C GLY A 73 -10.95 8.68 -9.27
N GLY A 74 -10.32 8.43 -8.12
CA GLY A 74 -10.01 7.07 -7.67
C GLY A 74 -11.27 6.30 -7.23
N ARG A 75 -11.27 5.00 -7.51
CA ARG A 75 -12.33 4.07 -7.11
C ARG A 75 -12.06 3.51 -5.72
N VAL A 76 -13.12 3.22 -4.97
CA VAL A 76 -13.05 2.61 -3.65
C VAL A 76 -13.90 1.35 -3.65
N VAL A 77 -13.33 0.24 -3.22
CA VAL A 77 -14.00 -1.05 -3.12
C VAL A 77 -13.77 -1.67 -1.74
N ARG A 78 -14.67 -2.58 -1.37
CA ARG A 78 -14.57 -3.37 -0.13
C ARG A 78 -14.35 -4.86 -0.43
N ASP A 79 -14.82 -5.30 -1.59
CA ASP A 79 -14.62 -6.64 -2.09
C ASP A 79 -13.29 -6.73 -2.84
N VAL A 80 -12.46 -7.68 -2.43
CA VAL A 80 -11.16 -7.99 -3.03
C VAL A 80 -11.29 -8.41 -4.49
N ALA A 81 -12.37 -9.11 -4.87
CA ALA A 81 -12.62 -9.49 -6.26
C ALA A 81 -12.84 -8.28 -7.17
N ALA A 82 -13.34 -7.17 -6.61
CA ALA A 82 -13.56 -5.92 -7.32
C ALA A 82 -12.31 -5.03 -7.42
N ALA A 83 -11.22 -5.38 -6.72
CA ALA A 83 -10.01 -4.55 -6.64
C ALA A 83 -9.17 -4.58 -7.93
N GLY A 84 -9.26 -5.64 -8.74
CA GLY A 84 -8.51 -5.79 -9.99
C GLY A 84 -7.01 -6.03 -9.76
N LEU A 85 -6.66 -6.84 -8.75
CA LEU A 85 -5.29 -7.20 -8.40
C LEU A 85 -4.60 -8.05 -9.49
N ASP A 86 -5.37 -8.90 -10.18
CA ASP A 86 -4.96 -9.76 -11.30
C ASP A 86 -4.43 -8.98 -12.51
N ARG A 87 -4.74 -7.69 -12.58
CA ARG A 87 -4.40 -6.79 -13.68
C ARG A 87 -3.73 -5.51 -13.20
N ALA A 88 -3.35 -5.42 -11.92
CA ALA A 88 -2.67 -4.25 -11.40
C ALA A 88 -1.27 -4.17 -12.02
N ASP A 89 -0.82 -2.97 -12.38
CA ASP A 89 0.58 -2.73 -12.75
C ASP A 89 1.42 -2.41 -11.49
N LEU A 90 0.76 -1.93 -10.43
CA LEU A 90 1.37 -1.55 -9.16
C LEU A 90 0.39 -1.82 -8.00
N VAL A 91 0.87 -2.42 -6.92
CA VAL A 91 0.11 -2.65 -5.69
C VAL A 91 0.83 -1.99 -4.52
N LEU A 92 0.16 -1.09 -3.81
CA LEU A 92 0.69 -0.42 -2.62
C LEU A 92 0.13 -1.06 -1.37
N ASP A 93 1.02 -1.55 -0.50
CA ASP A 93 0.69 -2.03 0.83
C ASP A 93 0.68 -0.89 1.84
N GLY A 94 -0.53 -0.42 2.16
CA GLY A 94 -0.83 0.48 3.27
C GLY A 94 -1.68 -0.21 4.34
N ILE A 95 -1.52 -1.53 4.55
CA ILE A 95 -2.35 -2.31 5.48
C ILE A 95 -1.98 -1.98 6.92
N THR A 96 -0.69 -2.07 7.26
CA THR A 96 -0.12 -1.72 8.56
C THR A 96 1.18 -0.93 8.37
N GLY A 97 1.69 -0.34 9.45
CA GLY A 97 2.98 0.36 9.48
C GLY A 97 3.76 0.02 10.72
N ILE A 98 4.50 0.98 11.29
CA ILE A 98 5.34 0.77 12.48
C ILE A 98 4.60 0.24 13.71
N SER A 99 3.27 0.44 13.78
CA SER A 99 2.40 -0.06 14.86
C SER A 99 1.77 -1.42 14.56
N GLY A 100 2.01 -1.97 13.37
CA GLY A 100 1.62 -3.32 13.01
C GLY A 100 2.35 -4.32 13.89
N ARG A 101 1.59 -5.19 14.55
CA ARG A 101 2.12 -6.30 15.36
C ARG A 101 1.45 -7.58 14.88
N GLY A 102 2.23 -8.67 14.82
CA GLY A 102 1.75 -9.97 14.35
C GLY A 102 1.67 -10.07 12.82
N GLY A 103 1.18 -11.21 12.33
CA GLY A 103 0.99 -11.45 10.90
C GLY A 103 -0.26 -10.79 10.32
N LEU A 104 -0.42 -10.93 8.99
CA LEU A 104 -1.61 -10.45 8.28
C LEU A 104 -2.90 -11.12 8.79
N ARG A 105 -3.97 -10.33 8.95
CA ARG A 105 -5.32 -10.86 9.21
C ARG A 105 -5.87 -11.56 7.96
N PRO A 106 -6.85 -12.49 8.07
CA PRO A 106 -7.33 -13.29 6.93
C PRO A 106 -7.73 -12.48 5.69
N ALA A 107 -8.48 -11.38 5.84
CA ALA A 107 -8.87 -10.52 4.72
C ALA A 107 -7.67 -9.82 4.05
N ALA A 108 -6.67 -9.44 4.84
CA ALA A 108 -5.43 -8.90 4.32
C ALA A 108 -4.62 -9.98 3.59
N ALA A 109 -4.48 -11.17 4.18
CA ALA A 109 -3.78 -12.30 3.59
C ALA A 109 -4.36 -12.71 2.22
N ASP A 110 -5.69 -12.78 2.07
CA ASP A 110 -6.34 -13.06 0.77
C ASP A 110 -6.04 -11.98 -0.28
N ALA A 111 -6.11 -10.69 0.11
CA ALA A 111 -5.76 -9.60 -0.78
C ALA A 111 -4.28 -9.65 -1.19
N VAL A 112 -3.38 -9.98 -0.27
CA VAL A 112 -1.94 -10.12 -0.57
C VAL A 112 -1.69 -11.32 -1.47
N SER A 113 -2.31 -12.47 -1.22
CA SER A 113 -2.18 -13.67 -2.06
C SER A 113 -2.57 -13.37 -3.52
N ARG A 114 -3.67 -12.65 -3.73
CA ARG A 114 -4.12 -12.22 -5.06
C ARG A 114 -3.19 -11.20 -5.70
N ALA A 115 -2.61 -10.29 -4.91
CA ALA A 115 -1.61 -9.34 -5.39
C ALA A 115 -0.35 -10.07 -5.89
N VAL A 116 0.12 -11.07 -5.14
CA VAL A 116 1.29 -11.90 -5.46
C VAL A 116 1.09 -12.73 -6.72
N ALA A 117 -0.13 -13.25 -6.94
CA ALA A 117 -0.47 -13.98 -8.16
C ALA A 117 -0.60 -13.06 -9.40
N GLY A 118 -0.76 -11.75 -9.18
CA GLY A 118 -0.89 -10.75 -10.25
C GLY A 118 0.47 -10.30 -10.81
N PRO A 119 0.46 -9.54 -11.93
CA PRO A 119 1.68 -9.07 -12.58
C PRO A 119 2.26 -7.79 -11.95
N GLY A 120 1.58 -7.20 -10.97
CA GLY A 120 1.87 -5.87 -10.46
C GLY A 120 3.11 -5.81 -9.59
N LEU A 121 3.83 -4.69 -9.66
CA LEU A 121 4.94 -4.42 -8.75
C LEU A 121 4.42 -4.21 -7.32
N LEU A 122 4.96 -4.94 -6.35
CA LEU A 122 4.54 -4.89 -4.94
C LEU A 122 5.38 -3.89 -4.16
N VAL A 123 4.75 -2.81 -3.67
CA VAL A 123 5.44 -1.72 -2.96
C VAL A 123 4.86 -1.52 -1.57
N ALA A 124 5.68 -1.66 -0.54
CA ALA A 124 5.29 -1.37 0.83
C ALA A 124 5.39 0.13 1.16
N VAL A 125 4.39 0.63 1.87
CA VAL A 125 4.38 1.96 2.48
C VAL A 125 5.01 1.85 3.85
N ASP A 126 6.11 2.57 4.06
CA ASP A 126 6.85 2.66 5.31
C ASP A 126 7.58 1.38 5.77
N VAL A 127 6.82 0.31 6.02
CA VAL A 127 7.28 -1.02 6.44
C VAL A 127 6.34 -2.06 5.82
N PRO A 128 6.84 -3.17 5.25
CA PRO A 128 5.96 -4.22 4.74
C PRO A 128 5.06 -4.76 5.85
N SER A 129 3.77 -4.82 5.58
CA SER A 129 2.80 -5.25 6.57
C SER A 129 3.06 -6.68 7.02
N GLY A 130 3.01 -6.91 8.33
CA GLY A 130 3.38 -8.20 8.95
C GLY A 130 4.87 -8.32 9.32
N VAL A 131 5.70 -7.32 8.97
CA VAL A 131 7.09 -7.19 9.45
C VAL A 131 7.11 -6.27 10.66
N ASP A 132 7.74 -6.70 11.75
CA ASP A 132 8.00 -5.86 12.90
C ASP A 132 9.07 -4.81 12.58
N ALA A 133 8.73 -3.53 12.76
CA ALA A 133 9.59 -2.41 12.38
C ALA A 133 10.91 -2.31 13.18
N ASP A 134 10.96 -2.87 14.39
CA ASP A 134 12.14 -2.76 15.26
C ASP A 134 13.06 -3.97 15.10
N THR A 135 12.49 -5.15 14.85
CA THR A 135 13.21 -6.43 14.92
C THR A 135 13.32 -7.16 13.58
N GLY A 136 12.52 -6.79 12.58
CA GLY A 136 12.43 -7.50 11.30
C GLY A 136 11.80 -8.89 11.43
N ALA A 137 11.22 -9.19 12.58
CA ALA A 137 10.54 -10.46 12.84
C ALA A 137 9.21 -10.52 12.08
N VAL A 138 8.86 -11.73 11.65
CA VAL A 138 7.59 -12.03 10.97
C VAL A 138 6.94 -13.18 11.72
N ALA A 139 5.81 -12.91 12.38
CA ALA A 139 5.11 -13.88 13.22
C ALA A 139 4.07 -14.73 12.44
N GLY A 140 3.96 -14.55 11.12
CA GLY A 140 3.00 -15.22 10.26
C GLY A 140 3.25 -14.88 8.79
N GLU A 141 2.22 -14.49 8.06
CA GLU A 141 2.38 -13.93 6.71
C GLU A 141 2.71 -12.45 6.77
N ALA A 142 3.54 -12.00 5.83
CA ALA A 142 3.88 -10.60 5.59
C ALA A 142 3.73 -10.26 4.11
N PHE A 143 3.53 -8.99 3.81
CA PHE A 143 3.49 -8.49 2.45
C PHE A 143 4.87 -8.66 1.79
N PRO A 144 4.99 -9.41 0.69
CA PRO A 144 6.28 -9.66 0.03
C PRO A 144 6.65 -8.49 -0.88
N ALA A 145 6.98 -7.35 -0.26
CA ALA A 145 7.34 -6.13 -0.97
C ALA A 145 8.60 -6.35 -1.83
N GLN A 146 8.54 -5.95 -3.10
CA GLN A 146 9.72 -5.85 -3.96
C GLN A 146 10.47 -4.54 -3.70
N HIS A 147 9.73 -3.51 -3.26
CA HIS A 147 10.28 -2.24 -2.82
C HIS A 147 9.55 -1.73 -1.57
N THR A 148 10.28 -1.12 -0.65
CA THR A 148 9.71 -0.44 0.51
C THR A 148 10.08 1.04 0.46
N VAL A 149 9.09 1.93 0.53
CA VAL A 149 9.33 3.37 0.62
C VAL A 149 9.14 3.82 2.06
N THR A 150 10.25 3.94 2.79
CA THR A 150 10.27 4.39 4.19
C THR A 150 10.32 5.91 4.32
N PHE A 151 9.71 6.44 5.38
CA PHE A 151 9.71 7.87 5.68
C PHE A 151 10.57 8.22 6.89
N GLY A 152 11.20 9.40 6.84
CA GLY A 152 12.02 9.96 7.91
C GLY A 152 13.38 9.28 8.02
N ALA A 153 13.39 8.03 8.48
CA ALA A 153 14.59 7.21 8.65
C ALA A 153 14.31 5.75 8.28
N VAL A 154 15.39 4.99 8.06
CA VAL A 154 15.31 3.53 7.90
C VAL A 154 14.97 2.92 9.25
N LYS A 155 13.93 2.07 9.29
CA LYS A 155 13.56 1.31 10.48
C LYS A 155 14.56 0.16 10.65
N PRO A 156 15.02 -0.15 11.88
CA PRO A 156 15.96 -1.24 12.11
C PRO A 156 15.48 -2.57 11.50
N GLY A 157 14.19 -2.87 11.62
CA GLY A 157 13.58 -4.08 11.06
C GLY A 157 13.66 -4.21 9.54
N LEU A 158 13.93 -3.12 8.79
CA LEU A 158 14.11 -3.15 7.33
C LEU A 158 15.53 -3.56 6.89
N VAL A 159 16.47 -3.69 7.83
CA VAL A 159 17.87 -4.04 7.53
C VAL A 159 18.32 -5.30 8.26
N VAL A 160 17.42 -5.97 8.98
CA VAL A 160 17.69 -7.20 9.72
C VAL A 160 16.61 -8.25 9.44
N GLY A 161 16.96 -9.52 9.66
CA GLY A 161 16.01 -10.63 9.63
C GLY A 161 15.27 -10.76 8.30
N ARG A 162 13.95 -10.95 8.37
CA ARG A 162 13.06 -11.14 7.22
C ARG A 162 12.60 -9.81 6.60
N GLY A 163 12.98 -8.66 7.17
CA GLY A 163 12.63 -7.35 6.62
C GLY A 163 13.66 -6.78 5.64
N ARG A 164 14.75 -7.51 5.37
CA ARG A 164 15.77 -7.17 4.36
C ARG A 164 15.38 -7.63 2.96
#